data_AF-A0AAE4YSP2-F1
#
_entry.id   AF-A0AAE4YSP2-F1
#
_cell.length_a   1.000
_cell.length_b   1.000
_cell.length_c   1.000
_cell.angle_alpha   90.00
_cell.angle_beta   90.00
_cell.angle_gamma   90.00
#
_symmetry.space_group_name_H-M   'P 1'
#
loop_
_entity.id
_entity.type
_entity.pdbx_description
1 polymer ?
#
loop_
_entity_poly.entity_id
_entity_poly.type
_entity_poly.pdbx_seq_one_letter_code
_entity_poly.pdbx_strand_id
1 'polypeptide(L)'
;MIDTESTDDVRLRLVLADLRRQRAALEDTMTARMAEWRAEIENTTAAIRAIEVLLGVGHQIEGGSDGNSATTLVERKYTKKDNFSRKLRELARRAMIEAGHPLSRRDILSFALREGVELPSPDPAQFLGRVLWRSKEFVRMSDGYWLADRPFRHKVSL
;
A
#
# COMPACT_ATOMS: atom_id res chain seq x y z
N MET A 1 14.00 36.56 -58.39
CA MET A 1 13.26 35.43 -57.82
C MET A 1 13.38 35.55 -56.32
N ILE A 2 12.36 36.10 -55.65
CA ILE A 2 12.31 36.17 -54.19
C ILE A 2 11.16 35.22 -53.82
N ASP A 3 11.52 34.04 -53.31
CA ASP A 3 10.56 33.09 -52.77
C ASP A 3 9.86 33.77 -51.59
N THR A 4 8.61 34.15 -51.81
CA THR A 4 7.76 34.72 -50.77
C THR A 4 7.29 33.55 -49.93
N GLU A 5 8.04 33.27 -48.87
CA GLU A 5 7.68 32.30 -47.86
C GLU A 5 6.23 32.58 -47.42
N SER A 6 5.35 31.59 -47.61
CA SER A 6 3.92 31.75 -47.35
C SER A 6 3.70 32.20 -45.91
N THR A 7 2.95 33.28 -45.70
CA THR A 7 2.69 33.86 -44.37
C THR A 7 2.11 32.83 -43.39
N ASP A 8 1.42 31.82 -43.90
CA ASP A 8 0.90 30.70 -43.10
C ASP A 8 2.01 29.75 -42.62
N ASP A 9 3.07 29.54 -43.40
CA ASP A 9 4.21 28.72 -43.00
C ASP A 9 5.00 29.39 -41.86
N VAL A 10 5.17 30.72 -41.92
CA VAL A 10 5.79 31.50 -40.85
C VAL A 10 4.97 31.42 -39.55
N ARG A 11 3.63 31.54 -39.63
CA ARG A 11 2.73 31.40 -38.47
C ARG A 11 2.77 30.00 -37.86
N LEU A 12 2.73 28.96 -38.69
CA LEU A 12 2.80 27.57 -38.25
C LEU A 12 4.12 27.27 -37.53
N ARG A 13 5.24 27.76 -38.06
CA ARG A 13 6.55 27.60 -37.40
C ARG A 13 6.60 28.31 -36.05
N LEU A 14 6.02 29.50 -35.94
CA LEU A 14 5.97 30.24 -34.68
C LEU A 14 5.14 29.50 -33.63
N VAL A 15 3.96 29.00 -34.00
CA VAL A 15 3.09 28.20 -33.11
C VAL A 15 3.78 26.89 -32.70
N LEU A 16 4.44 26.20 -33.62
CA LEU A 16 5.18 24.98 -33.29
C LEU A 16 6.36 25.24 -32.36
N ALA A 17 7.08 26.35 -32.54
CA ALA A 17 8.15 26.75 -31.64
C ALA A 17 7.64 27.10 -30.24
N ASP A 18 6.45 27.68 -30.14
CA ASP A 18 5.80 27.95 -28.86
C ASP A 18 5.33 26.67 -28.16
N LEU A 19 4.65 25.77 -28.87
CA LEU A 19 4.21 24.48 -28.33
C LEU A 19 5.38 23.60 -27.88
N ARG A 20 6.51 23.62 -28.59
CA ARG A 20 7.73 22.93 -28.17
C ARG A 20 8.30 23.50 -26.87
N ARG A 21 8.27 24.83 -26.71
CA ARG A 21 8.68 25.49 -25.47
C ARG A 21 7.75 25.14 -24.31
N GLN A 22 6.43 25.17 -24.54
CA GLN A 22 5.45 24.79 -23.53
C GLN A 22 5.61 23.31 -23.10
N ARG A 23 5.80 22.40 -24.07
CA ARG A 23 6.07 20.98 -23.77
C ARG A 23 7.34 20.80 -22.95
N ALA A 24 8.44 21.45 -23.32
CA ALA A 24 9.69 21.37 -22.58
C ALA A 24 9.52 21.88 -21.14
N ALA A 25 8.84 23.01 -20.95
CA ALA A 25 8.54 23.53 -19.61
C ALA A 25 7.69 22.54 -18.77
N LEU A 26 6.72 21.87 -19.38
CA LEU A 26 5.95 20.82 -18.70
C LEU A 26 6.83 19.62 -18.32
N GLU A 27 7.70 19.16 -19.22
CA GLU A 27 8.63 18.06 -18.95
C GLU A 27 9.60 18.40 -17.81
N ASP A 28 10.09 19.65 -17.76
CA ASP A 28 10.93 20.13 -16.66
C ASP A 28 10.17 20.14 -15.33
N THR A 29 8.93 20.64 -15.31
CA THR A 29 8.11 20.62 -14.09
C THR A 29 7.78 19.21 -13.61
N MET A 30 7.51 18.28 -14.54
CA MET A 30 7.29 16.86 -14.19
C MET A 30 8.56 16.25 -13.60
N THR A 31 9.72 16.54 -14.19
CA THR A 31 11.02 16.02 -13.73
C THR A 31 11.34 16.54 -12.32
N ALA A 32 11.15 17.84 -12.08
CA ALA A 32 11.31 18.44 -10.77
C ALA A 32 10.36 17.80 -9.74
N ARG A 33 9.07 17.64 -10.09
CA ARG A 33 8.07 17.05 -9.19
C ARG A 33 8.34 15.57 -8.89
N MET A 34 8.81 14.80 -9.88
CA MET A 34 9.24 13.42 -9.69
C MET A 34 10.47 13.32 -8.78
N ALA A 35 11.42 14.26 -8.90
CA ALA A 35 12.58 14.31 -8.01
C ALA A 35 12.17 14.61 -6.56
N GLU A 36 11.24 15.54 -6.34
CA GLU A 36 10.65 15.82 -5.03
C GLU A 36 9.95 14.58 -4.44
N TRP A 37 9.11 13.90 -5.23
CA TRP A 37 8.43 12.68 -4.77
C TRP A 37 9.39 11.54 -4.47
N ARG A 38 10.47 11.40 -5.27
CA ARG A 38 11.53 10.42 -4.99
C ARG A 38 12.23 10.74 -3.67
N ALA A 39 12.53 12.01 -3.40
CA ALA A 39 13.12 12.43 -2.14
C ALA A 39 12.18 12.17 -0.95
N GLU A 40 10.88 12.40 -1.11
CA GLU A 40 9.88 12.11 -0.08
C GLU A 40 9.76 10.59 0.19
N ILE A 41 9.76 9.77 -0.86
CA ILE A 41 9.80 8.30 -0.73
C ILE A 41 11.06 7.87 0.01
N GLU A 42 12.22 8.41 -0.35
CA GLU A 42 13.49 8.07 0.32
C GLU A 42 13.45 8.49 1.80
N ASN A 43 12.98 9.70 2.10
CA ASN A 43 12.87 10.20 3.46
C ASN A 43 11.91 9.36 4.31
N THR A 44 10.73 9.03 3.77
CA THR A 44 9.75 8.18 4.45
C THR A 44 10.27 6.75 4.62
N THR A 45 10.99 6.21 3.64
CA THR A 45 11.65 4.90 3.74
C THR A 45 12.75 4.90 4.81
N ALA A 46 13.56 5.96 4.87
CA ALA A 46 14.59 6.14 5.89
C ALA A 46 13.99 6.27 7.30
N ALA A 47 12.87 7.00 7.44
CA ALA A 47 12.14 7.12 8.69
C ALA A 47 11.56 5.76 9.15
N ILE A 48 10.99 5.00 8.22
CA ILE A 48 10.53 3.62 8.49
C ILE A 48 11.71 2.76 8.95
N ARG A 49 12.84 2.78 8.24
CA ARG A 49 14.05 2.04 8.62
C ARG A 49 14.56 2.44 10.01
N ALA A 50 14.58 3.74 10.33
CA ALA A 50 14.99 4.21 11.65
C ALA A 50 14.05 3.70 12.75
N ILE A 51 12.75 3.68 12.50
CA ILE A 51 11.75 3.10 13.40
C ILE A 51 11.97 1.58 13.52
N GLU A 52 12.23 0.86 12.43
CA GLU A 52 12.52 -0.58 12.45
C GLU A 52 13.75 -0.91 13.29
N VAL A 53 14.82 -0.11 13.17
CA VAL A 53 16.03 -0.22 14.01
C VAL A 53 15.69 0.01 15.49
N LEU A 54 14.94 1.07 15.81
CA LEU A 54 14.51 1.36 17.18
C LEU A 54 13.59 0.29 17.77
N LEU A 55 12.77 -0.34 16.93
CA LEU A 55 11.86 -1.42 17.30
C LEU A 55 12.55 -2.78 17.32
N GLY A 56 13.81 -2.89 16.89
CA GLY A 56 14.52 -4.17 16.77
C GLY A 56 13.85 -5.13 15.78
N VAL A 57 13.06 -4.61 14.84
CA VAL A 57 12.45 -5.39 13.76
C VAL A 57 13.52 -5.49 12.68
N GLY A 58 14.32 -6.55 12.73
CA GLY A 58 15.34 -6.80 11.70
C GLY A 58 14.68 -6.95 10.33
N HIS A 59 14.72 -5.90 9.51
CA HIS A 59 14.35 -5.97 8.11
C HIS A 59 15.58 -6.36 7.31
N GLN A 60 15.73 -7.67 7.09
CA GLN A 60 16.69 -8.22 6.14
C GLN A 60 16.13 -7.98 4.73
N ILE A 61 16.49 -6.86 4.13
CA ILE A 61 16.60 -6.78 2.67
C ILE A 61 18.08 -6.90 2.37
N GLU A 62 18.42 -8.04 1.76
CA GLU A 62 19.76 -8.43 1.36
C GLU A 62 20.46 -7.35 0.55
N GLY A 63 21.70 -7.07 0.93
CA GLY A 63 22.56 -6.10 0.26
C GLY A 63 23.96 -6.00 0.86
N GLY A 64 24.62 -7.14 1.12
CA GLY A 64 26.09 -7.22 1.15
C GLY A 64 26.83 -6.96 2.49
N SER A 65 27.64 -7.97 2.84
CA SER A 65 28.89 -7.96 3.62
C SER A 65 28.93 -7.57 5.10
N ASP A 66 29.30 -8.59 5.88
CA ASP A 66 30.20 -8.61 7.04
C ASP A 66 29.84 -7.94 8.37
N GLY A 67 29.99 -8.74 9.43
CA GLY A 67 30.50 -8.23 10.71
C GLY A 67 29.55 -8.30 11.89
N ASN A 68 29.54 -9.47 12.54
CA ASN A 68 29.44 -9.69 13.98
C ASN A 68 29.27 -8.46 14.89
N SER A 69 28.18 -8.39 15.66
CA SER A 69 28.22 -7.99 17.09
C SER A 69 26.94 -8.34 17.82
N ALA A 70 27.09 -9.23 18.79
CA ALA A 70 26.15 -9.43 19.87
C ALA A 70 25.97 -8.13 20.66
N THR A 71 24.72 -7.70 20.86
CA THR A 71 24.37 -6.94 22.07
C THR A 71 22.97 -7.35 22.54
N THR A 72 22.99 -7.88 23.75
CA THR A 72 21.91 -8.51 24.49
C THR A 72 20.90 -7.52 25.08
N LEU A 73 19.64 -7.97 25.11
CA LEU A 73 18.66 -7.83 26.21
C LEU A 73 18.16 -6.43 26.60
N VAL A 74 17.09 -5.97 25.93
CA VAL A 74 15.88 -5.47 26.63
C VAL A 74 14.64 -5.96 25.89
N GLU A 75 14.03 -7.01 26.43
CA GLU A 75 12.79 -7.62 25.96
C GLU A 75 11.62 -6.63 26.06
N ARG A 76 11.21 -6.03 24.94
CA ARG A 76 9.97 -5.22 24.86
C ARG A 76 8.97 -5.87 23.88
N LYS A 77 7.94 -6.48 24.47
CA LYS A 77 6.78 -7.21 23.90
C LYS A 77 5.94 -6.54 22.79
N TYR A 78 6.40 -5.47 22.14
CA TYR A 78 5.58 -4.64 21.25
C TYR A 78 5.63 -5.01 19.75
N THR A 79 6.55 -5.88 19.29
CA THR A 79 6.74 -6.14 17.86
C THR A 79 5.87 -7.26 17.27
N LYS A 80 5.43 -8.23 18.07
CA LYS A 80 4.70 -9.40 17.55
C LYS A 80 3.24 -9.09 17.19
N LYS A 81 2.59 -8.19 17.93
CA LYS A 81 1.14 -7.95 17.84
C LYS A 81 0.74 -7.12 16.62
N ASP A 82 1.56 -6.16 16.23
CA ASP A 82 1.28 -5.29 15.07
C ASP A 82 1.49 -6.04 13.75
N ASN A 83 2.61 -6.76 13.64
CA ASN A 83 2.87 -7.64 12.50
C ASN A 83 1.79 -8.74 12.36
N PHE A 84 1.30 -9.28 13.48
CA PHE A 84 0.21 -10.25 13.47
C PHE A 84 -1.12 -9.65 13.01
N SER A 85 -1.44 -8.42 13.43
CA SER A 85 -2.66 -7.72 13.01
C SER A 85 -2.63 -7.41 11.51
N ARG A 86 -1.47 -7.03 10.96
CA ARG A 86 -1.27 -6.87 9.51
C ARG A 86 -1.46 -8.19 8.77
N LYS A 87 -0.81 -9.27 9.22
CA LYS A 87 -0.97 -10.62 8.63
C LYS A 87 -2.43 -11.08 8.64
N LEU A 88 -3.17 -10.79 9.72
CA LEU A 88 -4.60 -11.07 9.79
C LEU A 88 -5.43 -10.30 8.77
N ARG A 89 -5.12 -9.02 8.54
CA ARG A 89 -5.81 -8.20 7.54
C ARG A 89 -5.57 -8.73 6.12
N GLU A 90 -4.33 -9.08 5.80
CA GLU A 90 -3.97 -9.67 4.49
C GLU A 90 -4.68 -11.00 4.26
N LEU A 91 -4.73 -11.85 5.29
CA LEU A 91 -5.43 -13.13 5.24
C LEU A 91 -6.94 -12.93 5.07
N ALA A 92 -7.55 -12.01 5.84
CA ALA A 92 -8.97 -11.70 5.73
C ALA A 92 -9.33 -11.17 4.34
N ARG A 93 -8.48 -10.30 3.77
CA ARG A 93 -8.64 -9.82 2.39
C ARG A 93 -8.60 -10.99 1.40
N ARG A 94 -7.62 -11.89 1.51
CA ARG A 94 -7.52 -13.07 0.63
C ARG A 94 -8.75 -13.95 0.73
N ALA A 95 -9.20 -14.24 1.95
CA ALA A 95 -10.39 -15.06 2.19
C ALA A 95 -11.64 -14.47 1.52
N MET A 96 -11.87 -13.16 1.65
CA MET A 96 -13.00 -12.47 1.00
C MET A 96 -12.91 -12.50 -0.53
N ILE A 97 -11.69 -12.32 -1.08
CA ILE A 97 -11.47 -12.38 -2.53
C ILE A 97 -11.74 -13.79 -3.07
N GLU A 98 -11.24 -14.83 -2.38
CA GLU A 98 -11.41 -16.22 -2.78
C GLU A 98 -12.87 -16.69 -2.66
N ALA A 99 -13.57 -16.28 -1.60
CA ALA A 99 -14.99 -16.61 -1.43
C ALA A 99 -15.91 -15.82 -2.37
N GLY A 100 -15.51 -14.60 -2.77
CA GLY A 100 -16.31 -13.76 -3.66
C GLY A 100 -17.56 -13.15 -3.02
N HIS A 101 -17.72 -13.26 -1.70
CA HIS A 101 -18.84 -12.69 -0.94
C HIS A 101 -18.41 -12.25 0.47
N PRO A 102 -19.19 -11.39 1.17
CA PRO A 102 -18.93 -11.01 2.55
C PRO A 102 -18.78 -12.25 3.44
N LEU A 103 -17.79 -12.19 4.33
CA LEU A 103 -17.48 -13.29 5.24
C LEU A 103 -17.72 -12.89 6.69
N SER A 104 -18.29 -13.80 7.46
CA SER A 104 -18.45 -13.60 8.89
C SER A 104 -17.09 -13.71 9.60
N ARG A 105 -17.03 -13.23 10.85
CA ARG A 105 -15.83 -13.39 11.70
C ARG A 105 -15.44 -14.87 11.87
N ARG A 106 -16.41 -15.79 11.85
CA ARG A 106 -16.17 -17.22 11.97
C ARG A 106 -15.57 -17.79 10.69
N ASP A 107 -16.08 -17.39 9.53
CA ASP A 107 -15.59 -17.89 8.24
C ASP A 107 -14.14 -17.47 7.99
N ILE A 108 -13.82 -16.21 8.29
CA ILE A 108 -12.46 -15.68 8.19
C ILE A 108 -11.53 -16.40 9.19
N LEU A 109 -12.01 -16.71 10.40
CA LEU A 109 -11.24 -17.48 11.38
C LEU A 109 -11.01 -18.92 10.92
N SER A 110 -12.03 -19.59 10.38
CA SER A 110 -11.91 -20.94 9.82
C SER A 110 -10.91 -20.97 8.66
N PHE A 111 -10.93 -19.95 7.80
CA PHE A 111 -9.93 -19.77 6.75
C PHE A 111 -8.52 -19.61 7.34
N ALA A 112 -8.36 -18.79 8.39
CA ALA A 112 -7.07 -18.59 9.04
C ALA A 112 -6.50 -19.89 9.63
N LEU A 113 -7.34 -20.69 10.27
CA LEU A 113 -6.94 -21.98 10.83
C LEU A 113 -6.58 -22.99 9.73
N ARG A 114 -7.31 -23.01 8.62
CA ARG A 114 -7.00 -23.85 7.45
C ARG A 114 -5.63 -23.51 6.85
N GLU A 115 -5.26 -22.23 6.84
CA GLU A 115 -3.96 -21.73 6.38
C GLU A 115 -2.83 -21.91 7.43
N GLY A 116 -3.10 -22.60 8.54
CA GLY A 116 -2.11 -22.85 9.60
C GLY A 116 -1.77 -21.61 10.43
N VAL A 117 -2.64 -20.59 10.46
CA VAL A 117 -2.45 -19.39 11.29
C VAL A 117 -3.13 -19.58 12.63
N GLU A 118 -2.33 -19.80 13.68
CA GLU A 118 -2.81 -19.82 15.06
C GLU A 118 -2.98 -18.40 15.61
N LEU A 119 -4.13 -18.13 16.21
CA LEU A 119 -4.40 -16.85 16.87
C LEU A 119 -4.07 -16.94 18.36
N PRO A 120 -3.09 -16.16 18.87
CA PRO A 120 -2.72 -16.15 20.28
C PRO A 120 -3.70 -15.29 21.08
N SER A 121 -4.99 -15.67 21.09
CA SER A 121 -6.03 -14.97 21.85
C SER A 121 -7.01 -15.97 22.45
N PRO A 122 -7.46 -15.75 23.71
CA PRO A 122 -8.50 -16.57 24.31
C PRO A 122 -9.84 -16.47 23.58
N ASP A 123 -10.08 -15.38 22.82
CA ASP A 123 -11.21 -15.25 21.90
C ASP A 123 -10.72 -14.78 20.51
N PRO A 124 -10.33 -15.72 19.64
CA PRO A 124 -9.82 -15.43 18.30
C PRO A 124 -10.80 -14.66 17.42
N ALA A 125 -12.10 -14.95 17.52
CA ALA A 125 -13.14 -14.34 16.69
C ALA A 125 -13.37 -12.87 17.09
N GLN A 126 -13.38 -12.56 18.39
CA GLN A 126 -13.41 -11.17 18.86
C GLN A 126 -12.13 -10.41 18.53
N PHE A 127 -10.97 -11.05 18.68
CA PHE A 127 -9.70 -10.43 18.32
C PHE A 127 -9.68 -10.03 16.83
N LEU A 128 -10.05 -10.96 15.95
CA LEU A 128 -10.19 -10.71 14.52
C LEU A 128 -11.19 -9.58 14.24
N GLY A 129 -12.38 -9.61 14.86
CA GLY A 129 -13.37 -8.56 14.71
C GLY A 129 -12.83 -7.16 15.06
N ARG A 130 -12.04 -7.06 16.15
CA ARG A 130 -11.39 -5.81 16.56
C ARG A 130 -10.30 -5.36 15.59
N VAL A 131 -9.57 -6.28 14.96
CA VAL A 131 -8.56 -5.96 13.94
C VAL A 131 -9.23 -5.41 12.69
N LEU A 132 -10.30 -6.06 12.22
CA LEU A 132 -11.03 -5.63 11.03
C LEU A 132 -11.72 -4.28 11.25
N TRP A 133 -12.40 -4.10 12.39
CA TRP A 133 -13.12 -2.85 12.70
C TRP A 133 -12.21 -1.61 12.80
N ARG A 134 -10.97 -1.78 13.27
CA ARG A 134 -10.02 -0.65 13.38
C ARG A 134 -9.40 -0.25 12.04
N SER A 135 -9.55 -1.07 11.00
CA SER A 135 -8.98 -0.81 9.68
C SER A 135 -10.03 -0.19 8.76
N LYS A 136 -9.63 0.85 8.02
CA LYS A 136 -10.47 1.49 7.00
C LYS A 136 -10.63 0.65 5.73
N GLU A 137 -9.90 -0.46 5.61
CA GLU A 137 -9.91 -1.36 4.44
C GLU A 137 -11.15 -2.26 4.41
N PHE A 138 -11.87 -2.39 5.52
CA PHE A 138 -13.00 -3.30 5.66
C PHE A 138 -14.27 -2.55 6.05
N VAL A 139 -15.38 -2.94 5.44
CA VAL A 139 -16.72 -2.44 5.74
C VAL A 139 -17.54 -3.59 6.32
N ARG A 140 -18.26 -3.30 7.41
CA ARG A 140 -19.24 -4.24 7.97
C ARG A 140 -20.54 -4.16 7.16
N MET A 141 -20.97 -5.29 6.63
CA MET A 141 -22.23 -5.51 5.93
C MET A 141 -23.20 -6.31 6.82
N SER A 142 -24.43 -6.54 6.36
CA SER A 142 -25.42 -7.40 7.03
C SER A 142 -24.87 -8.81 7.28
N ASP A 143 -24.23 -9.39 6.26
CA ASP A 143 -23.84 -10.80 6.25
C ASP A 143 -22.36 -11.03 6.64
N GLY A 144 -21.63 -9.97 6.98
CA GLY A 144 -20.22 -10.11 7.36
C GLY A 144 -19.38 -8.88 7.11
N TYR A 145 -18.11 -9.08 6.81
CA TYR A 145 -17.17 -8.05 6.41
C TYR A 145 -16.83 -8.18 4.92
N TRP A 146 -16.63 -7.04 4.28
CA TRP A 146 -16.17 -6.96 2.89
C TRP A 146 -15.11 -5.87 2.73
N LEU A 147 -14.47 -5.84 1.57
CA LEU A 147 -13.44 -4.87 1.23
C LEU A 147 -14.04 -3.52 0.82
N ALA A 148 -13.54 -2.44 1.40
CA ALA A 148 -14.03 -1.08 1.16
C ALA A 148 -13.77 -0.59 -0.28
N ASP A 149 -12.72 -1.11 -0.91
CA ASP A 149 -12.28 -0.74 -2.26
C ASP A 149 -12.97 -1.55 -3.37
N ARG A 150 -13.85 -2.50 -3.03
CA ARG A 150 -14.55 -3.34 -4.01
C ARG A 150 -16.06 -3.18 -3.93
N PRO A 151 -16.75 -2.96 -5.07
CA PRO A 151 -18.20 -2.93 -5.09
C PRO A 151 -18.75 -4.32 -4.77
N PHE A 152 -19.59 -4.41 -3.75
CA PHE A 152 -20.43 -5.59 -3.51
C PHE A 152 -21.86 -5.25 -3.91
N ARG A 153 -22.37 -5.86 -4.99
CA ARG A 153 -23.79 -5.78 -5.32
C ARG A 153 -24.55 -6.74 -4.43
N HIS A 154 -25.26 -6.19 -3.44
CA HIS A 154 -26.25 -6.94 -2.69
C HIS A 154 -27.32 -7.44 -3.66
N LYS A 155 -27.45 -8.76 -3.83
CA LYS A 155 -28.60 -9.33 -4.54
C LYS A 155 -29.80 -9.17 -3.60
N VAL A 156 -30.60 -8.13 -3.81
CA VAL A 156 -31.92 -8.04 -3.19
C VAL A 156 -32.76 -9.11 -3.87
N SER A 157 -33.04 -10.21 -3.18
CA SER A 157 -34.12 -11.10 -3.59
C SER A 157 -35.42 -10.35 -3.37
N LEU A 158 -36.07 -9.96 -4.46
CA LEU A 158 -37.46 -9.47 -4.50
C LEU A 158 -38.43 -10.64 -4.28
#